data_AF-A0A6U1NZN9-F1
#
_entry.id   AF-A0A6U1NZN9-F1
#
_cell.length_a   1.000
_cell.length_b   1.000
_cell.length_c   1.000
_cell.angle_alpha   90.00
_cell.angle_beta   90.00
_cell.angle_gamma   90.00
#
_symmetry.space_group_name_H-M   'P 1'
#
loop_
_entity.id
_entity.type
_entity.pdbx_description
1 polymer ?
#
loop_
_entity_poly.entity_id
_entity_poly.type
_entity_poly.pdbx_seq_one_letter_code
_entity_poly.pdbx_strand_id
1 'polypeptide(L)'
;MAILLSCAKVCFVLSCVILLSSAWQTPLQSSGRLRLSSQHTLNVNKPHRTCKTGSCALEATSVDGLEGIPRLEKFFQDSSLLGAVRFVVVTDGAILETVGSYENMKINDLDKGKFATFKNSDKSFECHVNMDEVAKITMSTKNAKQGDRILYITRFYDNADKLILSSMLHPEEEGNYEDGSVEWWEQLREVFGEDQRL
;
A
#
# COMPACT_ATOMS: atom_id res chain seq x y z
N MET A 1 -43.85 36.67 18.06
CA MET A 1 -43.99 35.74 19.20
C MET A 1 -43.04 34.59 18.93
N ALA A 2 -41.91 34.56 19.65
CA ALA A 2 -40.76 33.70 19.39
C ALA A 2 -40.73 32.53 20.38
N ILE A 3 -40.43 31.31 19.90
CA ILE A 3 -40.05 30.12 20.71
C ILE A 3 -39.05 29.34 19.84
N LEU A 4 -37.74 29.61 19.98
CA LEU A 4 -36.73 28.95 20.83
C LEU A 4 -36.29 27.56 20.37
N LEU A 5 -35.03 27.54 19.93
CA LEU A 5 -34.15 26.41 19.61
C LEU A 5 -33.98 25.43 20.78
N SER A 6 -33.72 24.16 20.46
CA SER A 6 -32.91 23.28 21.31
C SER A 6 -31.91 22.50 20.46
N CYS A 7 -30.64 22.95 20.49
CA CYS A 7 -29.47 22.20 20.04
C CYS A 7 -28.92 21.39 21.22
N ALA A 8 -28.97 20.06 21.13
CA ALA A 8 -28.28 19.19 22.09
C ALA A 8 -26.82 19.00 21.67
N LYS A 9 -25.92 19.76 22.31
CA LYS A 9 -24.47 19.50 22.34
C LYS A 9 -24.21 18.45 23.43
N VAL A 10 -23.80 17.25 23.04
CA VAL A 10 -23.25 16.26 23.97
C VAL A 10 -21.75 16.51 24.08
N CYS A 11 -21.33 17.11 25.20
CA CYS A 11 -19.94 17.18 25.63
C CYS A 11 -19.55 15.83 26.23
N PHE A 12 -18.61 15.11 25.61
CA PHE A 12 -17.93 13.99 26.24
C PHE A 12 -16.81 14.52 27.14
N VAL A 13 -17.01 14.38 28.45
CA VAL A 13 -16.04 14.74 29.49
C VAL A 13 -14.99 13.65 29.59
N LEU A 14 -13.75 14.03 29.29
CA LEU A 14 -12.52 13.27 29.51
C LEU A 14 -12.30 13.12 31.03
N SER A 15 -12.41 11.91 31.57
CA SER A 15 -11.98 11.61 32.94
C SER A 15 -10.67 10.84 32.91
N CYS A 16 -9.61 11.57 33.23
CA CYS A 16 -8.26 11.12 33.45
C CYS A 16 -8.18 10.46 34.83
N VAL A 17 -8.03 9.12 34.88
CA VAL A 17 -7.73 8.41 36.13
C VAL A 17 -6.27 7.99 36.09
N ILE A 18 -5.44 8.80 36.76
CA ILE A 18 -4.06 8.49 37.10
C ILE A 18 -4.10 7.64 38.37
N LEU A 19 -3.78 6.35 38.27
CA LEU A 19 -3.45 5.52 39.43
C LEU A 19 -1.93 5.34 39.48
N LEU A 20 -1.33 6.09 40.41
CA LEU A 20 0.00 5.88 40.93
C LEU A 20 -0.03 4.69 41.90
N SER A 21 0.79 3.67 41.67
CA SER A 21 1.20 2.75 42.74
C SER A 21 2.70 2.45 42.64
N SER A 22 3.39 2.92 43.68
CA SER A 22 4.75 2.66 44.14
C SER A 22 5.22 1.21 43.96
N ALA A 23 6.38 1.00 43.32
CA ALA A 23 7.68 0.81 43.96
C ALA A 23 7.83 -0.53 44.71
N TRP A 24 8.46 -1.50 44.03
CA TRP A 24 9.25 -2.55 44.64
C TRP A 24 10.61 -2.59 43.94
N GLN A 25 11.64 -2.18 44.66
CA GLN A 25 13.04 -2.40 44.33
C GLN A 25 13.48 -3.71 44.97
N THR A 26 14.11 -4.58 44.20
CA THR A 26 15.19 -5.45 44.71
C THR A 26 16.32 -5.56 43.68
N PRO A 27 17.58 -5.72 44.12
CA PRO A 27 18.74 -5.47 43.28
C PRO A 27 19.53 -6.73 42.88
N LEU A 28 20.30 -6.52 41.81
CA LEU A 28 21.65 -7.03 41.51
C LEU A 28 21.89 -8.46 40.98
N GLN A 29 22.89 -8.47 40.07
CA GLN A 29 23.68 -9.57 39.50
C GLN A 29 23.01 -10.32 38.33
N SER A 30 23.66 -10.61 37.20
CA SER A 30 25.09 -10.60 36.87
C SER A 30 25.31 -10.47 35.35
N SER A 31 26.44 -9.89 35.01
CA SER A 31 27.14 -9.92 33.72
C SER A 31 26.99 -11.22 32.91
N GLY A 32 26.54 -11.08 31.67
CA GLY A 32 26.51 -12.15 30.66
C GLY A 32 26.49 -11.56 29.26
N ARG A 33 27.64 -11.07 28.79
CA ARG A 33 27.86 -10.62 27.42
C ARG A 33 27.90 -11.87 26.52
N LEU A 34 26.82 -12.16 25.81
CA LEU A 34 26.84 -13.01 24.62
C LEU A 34 26.18 -12.26 23.46
N ARG A 35 27.04 -11.65 22.64
CA ARG A 35 26.73 -11.33 21.24
C ARG A 35 26.58 -12.66 20.51
N LEU A 36 25.38 -13.01 20.09
CA LEU A 36 25.19 -13.77 18.87
C LEU A 36 24.46 -12.88 17.88
N SER A 37 25.26 -12.27 17.01
CA SER A 37 24.81 -11.72 15.74
C SER A 37 24.35 -12.89 14.87
N SER A 38 23.07 -13.22 14.89
CA SER A 38 22.48 -13.94 13.76
C SER A 38 22.16 -12.91 12.69
N GLN A 39 23.20 -12.54 11.93
CA GLN A 39 23.02 -11.90 10.63
C GLN A 39 22.31 -12.93 9.76
N HIS A 40 20.97 -12.86 9.71
CA HIS A 40 20.25 -13.45 8.59
C HIS A 40 20.51 -12.52 7.40
N THR A 41 21.61 -12.78 6.72
CA THR A 41 21.84 -12.31 5.37
C THR A 41 20.67 -12.82 4.53
N LEU A 42 19.71 -11.95 4.26
CA LEU A 42 18.80 -12.12 3.14
C LEU A 42 19.70 -12.17 1.91
N ASN A 43 19.93 -13.38 1.40
CA ASN A 43 20.53 -13.59 0.10
C ASN A 43 19.47 -13.23 -0.94
N VAL A 44 19.28 -11.91 -1.11
CA VAL A 44 18.47 -11.34 -2.17
C VAL A 44 19.33 -11.38 -3.43
N ASN A 45 19.52 -12.57 -3.99
CA ASN A 45 19.78 -12.69 -5.43
C ASN A 45 18.47 -12.35 -6.15
N LYS A 46 18.05 -11.08 -6.05
CA LYS A 46 17.10 -10.53 -7.02
C LYS A 46 17.92 -10.29 -8.30
N PRO A 47 17.46 -10.75 -9.46
CA PRO A 47 18.06 -10.31 -10.70
C PRO A 47 17.98 -8.79 -10.72
N HIS A 48 19.15 -8.14 -10.62
CA HIS A 48 19.26 -6.72 -10.84
C HIS A 48 18.66 -6.48 -12.22
N ARG A 49 17.51 -5.81 -12.28
CA ARG A 49 16.88 -5.39 -13.54
C ARG A 49 17.74 -4.24 -14.08
N THR A 50 18.96 -4.57 -14.48
CA THR A 50 19.81 -3.65 -15.21
C THR A 50 19.09 -3.40 -16.53
N CYS A 51 18.43 -2.25 -16.63
CA CYS A 51 18.19 -1.62 -17.91
C CYS A 51 19.57 -1.33 -18.49
N LYS A 52 20.14 -2.34 -19.19
CA LYS A 52 21.40 -2.20 -19.90
C LYS A 52 21.16 -1.18 -21.00
N THR A 53 21.63 0.04 -20.75
CA THR A 53 22.13 0.99 -21.75
C THR A 53 21.52 0.85 -23.15
N GLY A 54 20.51 1.66 -23.44
CA GLY A 54 20.06 1.94 -24.79
C GLY A 54 18.67 1.39 -25.09
N SER A 55 17.64 2.23 -24.87
CA SER A 55 16.36 2.12 -25.57
C SER A 55 15.63 0.78 -25.43
N CYS A 56 15.38 0.31 -24.20
CA CYS A 56 14.07 -0.30 -23.97
C CYS A 56 13.10 0.87 -23.94
N ALA A 57 12.43 1.13 -25.07
CA ALA A 57 11.23 1.95 -25.06
C ALA A 57 10.29 1.29 -24.06
N LEU A 58 10.24 1.88 -22.86
CA LEU A 58 9.25 1.64 -21.83
C LEU A 58 7.95 2.14 -22.44
N GLU A 59 7.29 1.32 -23.25
CA GLU A 59 5.93 1.60 -23.71
C GLU A 59 4.98 0.93 -22.73
N ALA A 60 4.45 1.70 -21.79
CA ALA A 60 3.15 1.38 -21.24
C ALA A 60 2.20 1.15 -22.43
N THR A 61 1.61 -0.03 -22.48
CA THR A 61 0.79 -0.43 -23.63
C THR A 61 -0.41 0.51 -23.73
N SER A 62 -0.81 0.90 -24.94
CA SER A 62 -1.98 1.78 -25.15
C SER A 62 -3.18 1.24 -24.37
N VAL A 63 -3.85 2.17 -23.67
CA VAL A 63 -5.07 1.92 -22.89
C VAL A 63 -6.32 2.39 -23.66
N ASP A 64 -6.17 2.74 -24.93
CA ASP A 64 -7.24 3.28 -25.76
C ASP A 64 -8.30 2.21 -26.00
N GLY A 65 -9.56 2.53 -25.69
CA GLY A 65 -10.70 1.61 -25.84
C GLY A 65 -10.80 0.54 -24.75
N LEU A 66 -9.94 0.56 -23.72
CA LEU A 66 -10.12 -0.25 -22.52
C LEU A 66 -10.95 0.50 -21.49
N GLU A 67 -12.07 -0.08 -21.08
CA GLU A 67 -12.96 0.39 -20.02
C GLU A 67 -13.23 -0.76 -19.02
N GLY A 68 -13.74 -0.45 -17.83
CA GLY A 68 -14.14 -1.43 -16.82
C GLY A 68 -13.03 -2.39 -16.39
N ILE A 69 -13.42 -3.66 -16.23
CA ILE A 69 -12.55 -4.75 -15.78
C ILE A 69 -11.31 -4.92 -16.66
N PRO A 70 -11.39 -4.96 -18.02
CA PRO A 70 -10.20 -5.03 -18.87
C PRO A 70 -9.18 -3.91 -18.61
N ARG A 71 -9.63 -2.68 -18.36
CA ARG A 71 -8.75 -1.55 -18.03
C ARG A 71 -8.06 -1.77 -16.69
N LEU A 72 -8.80 -2.22 -15.67
CA LEU A 72 -8.25 -2.53 -14.35
C LEU A 72 -7.25 -3.69 -14.40
N GLU A 73 -7.57 -4.74 -15.17
CA GLU A 73 -6.66 -5.87 -15.37
C GLU A 73 -5.33 -5.39 -15.98
N LYS A 74 -5.42 -4.54 -17.01
CA LYS A 74 -4.24 -3.95 -17.64
C LYS A 74 -3.43 -3.10 -16.67
N PHE A 75 -4.11 -2.29 -15.86
CA PHE A 75 -3.46 -1.48 -14.82
C PHE A 75 -2.66 -2.37 -13.85
N PHE A 76 -3.24 -3.47 -13.37
CA PHE A 76 -2.54 -4.39 -12.49
C PHE A 76 -1.38 -5.13 -13.17
N GLN A 77 -1.54 -5.53 -14.43
CA GLN A 77 -0.48 -6.14 -15.22
C GLN A 77 0.72 -5.19 -15.38
N ASP A 78 0.47 -3.93 -15.72
CA ASP A 78 1.55 -2.95 -15.90
C ASP A 78 2.15 -2.53 -14.56
N SER A 79 1.38 -2.58 -13.48
CA SER A 79 1.88 -2.36 -12.11
C SER A 79 2.92 -3.40 -11.67
N SER A 80 3.09 -4.52 -12.38
CA SER A 80 4.11 -5.53 -12.09
C SER A 80 5.56 -5.02 -12.19
N LEU A 81 5.80 -3.90 -12.86
CA LEU A 81 7.12 -3.29 -12.97
C LEU A 81 7.42 -2.26 -11.87
N LEU A 82 6.48 -2.00 -10.95
CA LEU A 82 6.68 -1.08 -9.82
C LEU A 82 7.63 -1.62 -8.74
N GLY A 83 8.00 -2.90 -8.82
CA GLY A 83 8.81 -3.54 -7.79
C GLY A 83 8.03 -3.74 -6.49
N ALA A 84 8.67 -3.47 -5.35
CA ALA A 84 8.04 -3.61 -4.04
C ALA A 84 7.05 -2.47 -3.74
N VAL A 85 5.85 -2.84 -3.31
CA VAL A 85 4.80 -1.91 -2.87
C VAL A 85 4.28 -2.30 -1.50
N ARG A 86 3.86 -1.30 -0.73
CA ARG A 86 3.12 -1.49 0.50
C ARG A 86 1.62 -1.51 0.20
N PHE A 87 0.99 -2.65 0.41
CA PHE A 87 -0.46 -2.80 0.40
C PHE A 87 -1.01 -2.44 1.77
N VAL A 88 -2.04 -1.61 1.79
CA VAL A 88 -2.71 -1.14 3.00
C VAL A 88 -4.22 -1.29 2.84
N VAL A 89 -4.79 -2.11 3.72
CA VAL A 89 -6.24 -2.28 3.85
C VAL A 89 -6.68 -1.69 5.17
N VAL A 90 -7.66 -0.80 5.11
CA VAL A 90 -8.23 -0.14 6.28
C VAL A 90 -9.66 -0.62 6.47
N THR A 91 -9.95 -1.10 7.67
CA THR A 91 -11.29 -1.47 8.12
C THR A 91 -11.72 -0.51 9.23
N ASP A 92 -12.96 -0.64 9.70
CA ASP A 92 -13.50 0.23 10.74
C ASP A 92 -12.80 0.06 12.10
N GLY A 93 -12.09 -1.07 12.32
CA GLY A 93 -11.43 -1.38 13.59
C GLY A 93 -9.93 -1.69 13.51
N ALA A 94 -9.37 -1.80 12.30
CA ALA A 94 -7.97 -2.20 12.11
C ALA A 94 -7.40 -1.70 10.78
N ILE A 95 -6.08 -1.50 10.78
CA ILE A 95 -5.28 -1.26 9.58
C ILE A 95 -4.31 -2.43 9.44
N LEU A 96 -4.29 -3.05 8.27
CA LEU A 96 -3.31 -4.05 7.91
C LEU A 96 -2.39 -3.47 6.83
N GLU A 97 -1.08 -3.50 7.07
CA GLU A 97 -0.06 -3.10 6.12
C GLU A 97 0.90 -4.27 5.87
N THR A 98 1.28 -4.48 4.62
CA THR A 98 2.24 -5.50 4.23
C THR A 98 2.99 -5.07 2.98
N VAL A 99 4.22 -5.57 2.81
CA VAL A 99 5.04 -5.32 1.63
C VAL A 99 4.91 -6.52 0.69
N GLY A 100 4.61 -6.26 -0.58
CA GLY A 100 4.49 -7.26 -1.63
C GLY A 100 4.82 -6.67 -2.99
N SER A 101 4.43 -7.34 -4.07
CA SER A 101 4.52 -6.81 -5.43
C SER A 101 3.26 -7.18 -6.23
N TYR A 102 3.04 -6.50 -7.36
CA TYR A 102 2.01 -6.85 -8.34
C TYR A 102 2.42 -8.02 -9.25
N GLU A 103 3.63 -8.57 -9.06
CA GLU A 103 4.11 -9.71 -9.83
C GLU A 103 3.26 -10.97 -9.58
N ASN A 104 3.31 -11.91 -10.52
CA ASN A 104 2.62 -13.19 -10.43
C ASN A 104 1.09 -13.07 -10.19
N MET A 105 0.48 -11.98 -10.68
CA MET A 105 -0.96 -11.79 -10.62
C MET A 105 -1.68 -12.98 -11.24
N LYS A 106 -2.72 -13.47 -10.56
CA LYS A 106 -3.66 -14.46 -11.09
C LYS A 106 -5.07 -13.93 -11.03
N ILE A 107 -5.82 -14.10 -12.12
CA ILE A 107 -7.24 -13.82 -12.17
C ILE A 107 -8.01 -15.11 -11.85
N ASN A 108 -8.91 -15.05 -10.89
CA ASN A 108 -9.81 -16.14 -10.52
C ASN A 108 -11.25 -15.65 -10.62
N ASP A 109 -12.09 -16.40 -11.32
CA ASP A 109 -13.54 -16.15 -11.39
C ASP A 109 -14.24 -17.04 -10.36
N LEU A 110 -14.90 -16.43 -9.38
CA LEU A 110 -15.57 -17.11 -8.27
C LEU A 110 -17.04 -16.65 -8.20
N ASP A 111 -17.90 -17.41 -7.52
CA ASP A 111 -19.32 -17.06 -7.34
C ASP A 111 -19.56 -15.67 -6.71
N LYS A 112 -18.54 -15.12 -6.04
CA LYS A 112 -18.56 -13.81 -5.36
C LYS A 112 -17.98 -12.66 -6.20
N GLY A 113 -17.55 -12.95 -7.42
CA GLY A 113 -16.95 -11.98 -8.34
C GLY A 113 -15.59 -12.40 -8.88
N LYS A 114 -15.02 -11.54 -9.71
CA LYS A 114 -13.70 -11.71 -10.31
C LYS A 114 -12.60 -11.15 -9.41
N PHE A 115 -11.63 -11.97 -9.04
CA PHE A 115 -10.55 -11.59 -8.13
C PHE A 115 -9.19 -11.54 -8.82
N ALA A 116 -8.48 -10.42 -8.67
CA ALA A 116 -7.04 -10.35 -8.89
C ALA A 116 -6.31 -10.78 -7.62
N THR A 117 -5.43 -11.77 -7.72
CA THR A 117 -4.67 -12.32 -6.60
C THR A 117 -3.18 -12.05 -6.79
N PHE A 118 -2.57 -11.38 -5.82
CA PHE A 118 -1.12 -11.13 -5.74
C PHE A 118 -0.55 -11.95 -4.59
N LYS A 119 0.55 -12.65 -4.83
CA LYS A 119 1.17 -13.50 -3.80
C LYS A 119 2.67 -13.58 -3.93
N ASN A 120 3.34 -13.66 -2.79
CA ASN A 120 4.77 -13.91 -2.75
C ASN A 120 5.07 -15.41 -2.94
N SER A 121 6.27 -15.70 -3.43
CA SER A 121 6.73 -17.08 -3.68
C SER A 121 6.87 -17.91 -2.39
N ASP A 122 7.17 -17.24 -1.27
CA ASP A 122 7.30 -17.83 0.08
C ASP A 122 5.96 -18.04 0.79
N LYS A 123 4.84 -17.62 0.18
CA LYS A 123 3.46 -17.68 0.74
C LYS A 123 3.29 -16.89 2.05
N SER A 124 4.20 -15.97 2.37
CA SER A 124 4.06 -15.11 3.56
C SER A 124 2.99 -14.02 3.39
N PHE A 125 2.64 -13.73 2.14
CA PHE A 125 1.69 -12.71 1.75
C PHE A 125 0.80 -13.17 0.59
N GLU A 126 -0.49 -12.88 0.71
CA GLU A 126 -1.48 -13.02 -0.35
C GLU A 126 -2.50 -11.88 -0.22
N CYS A 127 -2.82 -11.24 -1.34
CA CYS A 127 -3.82 -10.19 -1.43
C CYS A 127 -4.79 -10.52 -2.55
N HIS A 128 -6.08 -10.46 -2.24
CA HIS A 128 -7.16 -10.64 -3.19
C HIS A 128 -7.92 -9.32 -3.33
N VAL A 129 -8.02 -8.82 -4.55
CA VAL A 129 -8.82 -7.65 -4.89
C VAL A 129 -10.01 -8.11 -5.71
N ASN A 130 -11.22 -7.89 -5.21
CA ASN A 130 -12.43 -8.09 -6.01
C ASN A 130 -12.50 -6.98 -7.06
N MET A 131 -12.26 -7.33 -8.31
CA MET A 131 -12.22 -6.40 -9.43
C MET A 131 -13.59 -5.81 -9.75
N ASP A 132 -14.66 -6.56 -9.46
CA ASP A 132 -16.03 -6.10 -9.73
C ASP A 132 -16.45 -4.96 -8.78
N GLU A 133 -15.78 -4.84 -7.63
CA GLU A 133 -16.04 -3.80 -6.63
C GLU A 133 -15.22 -2.53 -6.88
N VAL A 134 -14.17 -2.58 -7.70
CA VAL A 134 -13.31 -1.42 -7.95
C VAL A 134 -13.96 -0.55 -9.04
N ALA A 135 -14.41 0.64 -8.66
CA ALA A 135 -15.05 1.60 -9.56
C ALA A 135 -14.14 2.78 -9.92
N LYS A 136 -13.13 3.07 -9.09
CA LYS A 136 -12.24 4.22 -9.29
C LYS A 136 -10.83 3.93 -8.81
N ILE A 137 -9.84 4.43 -9.56
CA ILE A 137 -8.44 4.44 -9.18
C ILE A 137 -7.97 5.89 -9.10
N THR A 138 -7.27 6.26 -8.02
CA THR A 138 -6.59 7.57 -7.94
C THR A 138 -5.11 7.40 -7.69
N MET A 139 -4.28 8.12 -8.42
CA MET A 139 -2.83 8.17 -8.28
C MET A 139 -2.42 9.56 -7.77
N SER A 140 -1.65 9.62 -6.67
CA SER A 140 -1.31 10.88 -6.00
C SER A 140 0.05 10.80 -5.32
N THR A 141 0.74 11.93 -5.26
CA THR A 141 1.94 12.10 -4.44
C THR A 141 1.61 12.82 -3.12
N LYS A 142 2.30 12.45 -2.03
CA LYS A 142 2.18 13.15 -0.73
C LYS A 142 3.53 13.21 -0.02
N ASN A 143 3.81 14.30 0.67
CA ASN A 143 4.96 14.35 1.58
C ASN A 143 4.73 13.41 2.77
N ALA A 144 5.74 12.59 3.10
CA ALA A 144 5.68 11.74 4.27
C ALA A 144 5.57 12.57 5.56
N LYS A 145 4.86 12.03 6.56
CA LYS A 145 4.74 12.68 7.89
C LYS A 145 6.08 12.70 8.66
N GLN A 146 6.99 11.79 8.31
CA GLN A 146 8.32 11.66 8.91
C GLN A 146 9.33 11.45 7.78
N GLY A 147 10.35 12.30 7.75
CA GLY A 147 11.36 12.37 6.68
C GLY A 147 10.94 13.27 5.52
N ASP A 148 11.93 13.78 4.80
CA ASP A 148 11.73 14.63 3.62
C ASP A 148 11.63 13.76 2.35
N ARG A 149 10.59 12.92 2.30
CA ARG A 149 10.36 11.99 1.18
C ARG A 149 8.95 12.09 0.63
N ILE A 150 8.85 11.95 -0.68
CA ILE A 150 7.58 11.91 -1.41
C ILE A 150 7.07 10.46 -1.42
N LEU A 151 5.80 10.27 -1.09
CA LEU A 151 5.07 9.01 -1.19
C LEU A 151 4.31 8.98 -2.51
N TYR A 152 4.46 7.90 -3.26
CA TYR A 152 3.73 7.63 -4.50
C TYR A 152 2.60 6.66 -4.20
N ILE A 153 1.35 7.11 -4.29
CA ILE A 153 0.19 6.43 -3.72
C ILE A 153 -0.87 6.18 -4.78
N THR A 154 -1.23 4.92 -4.98
CA THR A 154 -2.38 4.46 -5.77
C THR A 154 -3.48 4.01 -4.82
N ARG A 155 -4.72 4.49 -5.01
CA ARG A 155 -5.89 4.11 -4.20
C ARG A 155 -6.99 3.58 -5.08
N PHE A 156 -7.67 2.55 -4.60
CA PHE A 156 -8.77 1.87 -5.26
C PHE A 156 -10.03 2.08 -4.43
N TYR A 157 -11.12 2.51 -5.07
CA TYR A 157 -12.38 2.82 -4.41
C TYR A 157 -13.53 2.05 -5.05
N ASP A 158 -14.56 1.82 -4.24
CA ASP A 158 -15.84 1.29 -4.72
C ASP A 158 -16.74 2.37 -5.33
N ASN A 159 -17.93 1.95 -5.78
CA ASN A 159 -18.95 2.83 -6.35
C ASN A 159 -19.47 3.89 -5.37
N ALA A 160 -19.26 3.72 -4.06
CA ALA A 160 -19.64 4.65 -3.01
C ALA A 160 -18.46 5.54 -2.57
N ASP A 161 -17.37 5.58 -3.34
CA ASP A 161 -16.12 6.28 -3.01
C ASP A 161 -15.47 5.81 -1.70
N LYS A 162 -15.78 4.59 -1.24
CA LYS A 162 -15.12 3.98 -0.08
C LYS A 162 -13.81 3.35 -0.52
N LEU A 163 -12.75 3.62 0.24
CA LEU A 163 -11.42 3.06 -0.01
C LEU A 163 -11.43 1.53 0.21
N ILE A 164 -11.07 0.78 -0.84
CA ILE A 164 -10.89 -0.68 -0.80
C ILE A 164 -9.44 -1.02 -0.45
N LEU A 165 -8.51 -0.40 -1.16
CA LEU A 165 -7.08 -0.69 -1.06
C LEU A 165 -6.27 0.58 -1.32
N SER A 166 -5.21 0.78 -0.54
CA SER A 166 -4.13 1.70 -0.88
C SER A 166 -2.86 0.90 -1.18
N SER A 167 -2.17 1.27 -2.24
CA SER A 167 -0.87 0.74 -2.62
C SER A 167 0.11 1.90 -2.71
N MET A 168 1.29 1.75 -2.12
CA MET A 168 2.32 2.80 -2.14
C MET A 168 3.64 2.18 -2.57
N LEU A 169 4.46 2.90 -3.34
CA LEU A 169 5.83 2.44 -3.57
C LEU A 169 6.52 2.20 -2.23
N HIS A 170 7.22 1.07 -2.10
CA HIS A 170 7.97 0.76 -0.90
C HIS A 170 9.39 1.29 -1.07
N PRO A 171 9.86 2.20 -0.20
CA PRO A 171 11.24 2.63 -0.25
C PRO A 171 12.17 1.50 0.21
N GLU A 172 13.33 1.41 -0.43
CA GLU A 172 14.47 0.61 0.02
C GLU A 172 15.12 1.21 1.28
N GLU A 173 16.23 0.62 1.71
CA GLU A 173 17.05 1.18 2.78
C GLU A 173 17.48 2.62 2.41
N GLU A 174 17.57 3.49 3.43
CA GLU A 174 17.87 4.93 3.27
C GLU A 174 16.74 5.81 2.69
N GLY A 175 15.60 5.23 2.29
CA GLY A 175 14.42 5.99 1.87
C GLY A 175 14.34 6.30 0.38
N ASN A 176 15.28 5.77 -0.41
CA ASN A 176 15.22 5.77 -1.88
C ASN A 176 14.24 4.71 -2.37
N TYR A 177 13.75 4.85 -3.60
CA TYR A 177 12.92 3.83 -4.24
C TYR A 177 13.77 2.95 -5.16
N GLU A 178 13.30 1.73 -5.44
CA GLU A 178 13.94 0.82 -6.39
C GLU A 178 14.11 1.53 -7.75
N ASP A 179 15.27 1.37 -8.39
CA ASP A 179 15.61 2.02 -9.66
C ASP A 179 14.52 1.80 -10.72
N GLY A 180 13.96 2.90 -11.27
CA GLY A 180 12.92 2.85 -12.30
C GLY A 180 11.49 2.75 -11.77
N SER A 181 11.28 2.47 -10.47
CA SER A 181 9.93 2.31 -9.91
C SER A 181 9.12 3.61 -9.91
N VAL A 182 9.78 4.74 -9.64
CA VAL A 182 9.16 6.07 -9.65
C VAL A 182 8.82 6.49 -11.07
N GLU A 183 9.76 6.35 -12.00
CA GLU A 183 9.56 6.66 -13.42
C GLU A 183 8.42 5.83 -14.01
N TRP A 184 8.36 4.55 -13.66
CA TRP A 184 7.27 3.68 -14.10
C TRP A 184 5.93 4.05 -13.47
N TRP A 185 5.90 4.41 -12.18
CA TRP A 185 4.68 4.90 -11.54
C TRP A 185 4.15 6.18 -12.18
N GLU A 186 5.04 7.12 -12.51
CA GLU A 186 4.69 8.36 -13.20
C GLU A 186 4.17 8.08 -14.61
N GLN A 187 4.75 7.11 -15.31
CA GLN A 187 4.27 6.68 -16.62
C GLN A 187 2.88 6.03 -16.56
N LEU A 188 2.62 5.18 -15.55
CA LEU A 188 1.28 4.65 -15.31
C LEU A 188 0.27 5.77 -15.07
N ARG A 189 0.66 6.79 -14.28
CA ARG A 189 -0.17 7.97 -14.01
C ARG A 189 -0.47 8.75 -15.29
N GLU A 190 0.52 8.93 -16.16
CA GLU A 190 0.35 9.61 -17.45
C GLU A 190 -0.58 8.85 -18.40
N VAL A 191 -0.39 7.53 -18.51
CA VAL A 191 -1.12 6.68 -19.47
C VAL A 191 -2.54 6.40 -19.01
N PHE A 192 -2.73 6.07 -17.74
CA PHE A 192 -4.05 5.70 -17.21
C PHE A 192 -4.85 6.90 -16.68
N GLY A 193 -4.17 7.99 -16.33
CA GLY A 193 -4.75 9.17 -15.68
C GLY A 193 -4.61 9.14 -14.15
N GLU A 194 -4.61 10.33 -13.56
CA GLU A 194 -4.56 10.52 -12.10
C GLU A 194 -5.85 10.11 -11.39
N ASP A 195 -7.00 10.35 -12.02
CA ASP A 195 -8.32 9.98 -11.53
C ASP A 195 -9.02 9.19 -12.65
N GLN A 196 -9.17 7.90 -12.42
CA GLN A 196 -9.66 6.94 -13.40
C GLN A 196 -10.98 6.39 -12.90
N ARG A 197 -12.06 6.61 -13.65
CA ARG A 197 -13.31 5.90 -13.45
C ARG A 197 -13.33 4.70 -14.40
N LEU A 198 -13.63 3.52 -13.86
CA LEU A 198 -13.64 2.26 -14.58
C LEU A 198 -15.03 1.97 -15.14
#